data_AF-A0A4U6MTK7-F1
#
_entry.id   AF-A0A4U6MTK7-F1
#
_cell.length_a   1.000
_cell.length_b   1.000
_cell.length_c   1.000
_cell.angle_alpha   90.00
_cell.angle_beta   90.00
_cell.angle_gamma   90.00
#
_symmetry.space_group_name_H-M   'P 1'
#
loop_
_entity.id
_entity.type
_entity.pdbx_description
1 polymer ?
#
loop_
_entity_poly.entity_id
_entity_poly.type
_entity_poly.pdbx_seq_one_letter_code
_entity_poly.pdbx_strand_id
1 'polypeptide(L)' 'LASQVNYWGNYPKFFVSLMKSFYGDAAQKENDWGFEWLPKWDQSYDVIKYFNMMDSGKVTGYICQ' A
#
# COMPACT_ATOMS: atom_id res chain seq x y z
N LEU A 1 21.42 -21.40 -12.27
CA LEU A 1 20.97 -21.35 -10.85
C LEU A 1 19.58 -21.96 -10.76
N ALA A 2 19.48 -23.28 -10.65
CA ALA A 2 18.22 -24.04 -10.66
C ALA A 2 17.59 -24.21 -9.25
N SER A 3 17.99 -23.37 -8.29
CA SER A 3 17.60 -23.46 -6.88
C SER A 3 16.98 -22.19 -6.32
N GLN A 4 16.69 -21.19 -7.16
CA GLN A 4 15.91 -20.04 -6.71
C GLN A 4 14.43 -20.42 -6.68
N VAL A 5 13.94 -20.77 -5.50
CA VAL A 5 12.50 -20.87 -5.25
C VAL A 5 11.93 -19.46 -5.40
N ASN A 6 11.21 -19.20 -6.49
CA ASN A 6 10.49 -17.95 -6.67
C ASN A 6 9.28 -17.89 -5.73
N TYR A 7 9.53 -17.68 -4.44
CA TYR A 7 8.51 -17.67 -3.41
C TYR A 7 7.51 -16.52 -3.58
N TRP A 8 7.95 -15.43 -4.21
CA TRP A 8 7.12 -14.31 -4.64
C TRP A 8 6.05 -14.70 -5.66
N GLY A 9 6.13 -15.88 -6.29
CA GLY A 9 5.00 -16.44 -7.05
C GLY A 9 3.73 -16.65 -6.20
N ASN A 10 3.85 -16.71 -4.87
CA ASN A 10 2.71 -16.79 -3.95
C ASN A 10 2.14 -15.41 -3.56
N TYR A 11 2.63 -14.30 -4.12
CA TYR A 11 2.21 -12.94 -3.77
C TYR A 11 0.69 -12.72 -3.69
N PRO A 12 -0.14 -13.24 -4.62
CA PRO A 12 -1.59 -13.07 -4.53
C PRO A 12 -2.19 -13.62 -3.23
N LYS A 13 -1.64 -14.72 -2.69
CA LYS A 13 -2.10 -15.30 -1.42
C LYS A 13 -1.83 -14.36 -0.24
N PHE A 14 -0.66 -13.71 -0.23
CA PHE A 14 -0.27 -12.75 0.80
C PHE A 14 -1.13 -11.48 0.71
N PHE A 15 -1.36 -10.98 -0.51
CA PHE A 15 -2.19 -9.79 -0.74
C PHE A 15 -3.63 -10.00 -0.26
N VAL A 16 -4.29 -11.10 -0.65
CA VAL A 16 -5.66 -11.40 -0.20
C VAL A 16 -5.73 -11.58 1.32
N SER A 17 -4.74 -12.25 1.92
CA SER A 17 -4.67 -12.42 3.37
C SER A 17 -4.53 -11.08 4.11
N LEU A 18 -3.75 -10.15 3.56
CA LEU A 18 -3.61 -8.79 4.10
C LEU A 18 -4.94 -8.03 4.03
N MET A 19 -5.62 -8.08 2.89
CA MET A 19 -6.91 -7.41 2.71
C MET A 19 -7.98 -7.96 3.65
N LYS A 20 -7.99 -9.28 3.90
CA LYS A 20 -8.84 -9.90 4.91
C LYS A 20 -8.51 -9.45 6.33
N SER A 21 -7.25 -9.17 6.65
CA SER A 21 -6.86 -8.61 7.94
C SER A 21 -7.35 -7.16 8.12
N PHE A 22 -7.28 -6.34 7.06
CA PHE A 22 -7.73 -4.94 7.11
C PHE A 22 -9.24 -4.78 7.13
N TYR A 23 -9.95 -5.55 6.29
CA TYR A 23 -11.37 -5.31 6.01
C TYR A 23 -12.29 -6.47 6.41
N GLY A 24 -11.77 -7.59 6.91
CA GLY A 24 -12.55 -8.72 7.40
C GLY A 24 -13.57 -9.22 6.38
N ASP A 25 -14.84 -9.23 6.78
CA ASP A 25 -15.98 -9.67 5.96
C ASP A 25 -16.24 -8.76 4.75
N ALA A 26 -15.74 -7.53 4.76
CA ALA A 26 -15.94 -6.58 3.66
C ALA A 26 -14.98 -6.81 2.48
N ALA A 27 -13.86 -7.53 2.67
CA ALA A 27 -12.99 -7.94 1.58
C ALA A 27 -13.51 -9.23 0.95
N GLN A 28 -14.22 -9.16 -0.18
CA GLN A 28 -14.76 -10.32 -0.88
C GLN A 28 -14.22 -10.39 -2.31
N LYS A 29 -14.51 -11.48 -3.04
CA LYS A 29 -13.97 -11.62 -4.41
C LYS A 29 -14.64 -10.64 -5.37
N GLU A 30 -15.89 -10.29 -5.13
CA GLU A 30 -16.73 -9.44 -5.98
C GLU A 30 -16.27 -7.97 -5.98
N ASN A 31 -15.55 -7.54 -4.94
CA ASN A 31 -14.98 -6.19 -4.83
C ASN A 31 -13.44 -6.19 -4.87
N ASP A 32 -12.84 -7.22 -5.48
CA ASP A 32 -11.39 -7.39 -5.58
C ASP A 32 -10.67 -7.29 -4.23
N TRP A 33 -11.29 -7.84 -3.19
CA TRP A 33 -10.81 -7.80 -1.80
C TRP A 33 -10.63 -6.39 -1.25
N GLY A 34 -11.37 -5.40 -1.77
CA GLY A 34 -11.23 -4.00 -1.36
C GLY A 34 -10.00 -3.31 -1.94
N PHE A 35 -9.45 -3.81 -3.06
CA PHE A 35 -8.30 -3.21 -3.75
C PHE A 35 -8.49 -1.73 -4.08
N GLU A 36 -9.72 -1.31 -4.36
CA GLU A 36 -10.06 0.09 -4.65
C GLU A 36 -10.03 1.02 -3.42
N TRP A 37 -10.02 0.48 -2.20
CA TRP A 37 -9.94 1.31 -0.98
C TRP A 37 -8.51 1.70 -0.62
N LEU A 38 -7.52 1.05 -1.24
CA LEU A 38 -6.12 1.40 -1.02
C LEU A 38 -5.77 2.70 -1.78
N PRO A 39 -5.09 3.67 -1.13
CA PRO A 39 -4.58 4.84 -1.82
C PRO A 39 -3.49 4.40 -2.80
N LYS A 40 -3.78 4.57 -4.09
CA LYS A 40 -2.82 4.29 -5.17
C LYS A 40 -1.92 5.51 -5.33
N TRP A 41 -0.62 5.31 -5.20
CA TRP A 41 0.37 6.38 -5.28
C TRP A 41 0.72 6.70 -6.74
N ASP A 42 0.78 7.99 -7.07
CA ASP A 42 1.31 8.51 -8.33
C ASP A 42 2.85 8.61 -8.30
N GLN A 43 3.39 8.90 -7.12
CA GLN A 43 4.82 9.06 -6.87
C GLN A 43 5.19 8.65 -5.45
N SER A 44 6.47 8.36 -5.24
CA SER A 44 7.00 8.24 -3.88
C SER A 44 7.03 9.63 -3.24
N TYR A 45 6.46 9.73 -2.03
CA TYR A 45 6.50 10.91 -1.17
C TYR A 45 7.52 10.67 -0.06
N ASP A 46 8.80 10.63 -0.42
CA ASP A 46 9.88 10.53 0.54
C ASP A 46 9.95 11.78 1.44
N VAL A 47 10.65 11.67 2.56
CA VAL A 47 10.74 12.74 3.57
C VAL A 47 11.24 14.07 2.97
N ILE A 48 12.27 14.06 2.13
CA ILE A 48 12.84 15.30 1.55
C ILE A 48 11.82 15.95 0.64
N LYS A 49 11.17 15.18 -0.23
CA LYS A 49 10.12 15.69 -1.12
C LYS A 49 8.90 16.21 -0.36
N TYR A 50 8.51 15.52 0.72
CA TYR A 50 7.41 15.95 1.57
C TYR A 50 7.73 17.27 2.30
N PHE A 51 8.97 17.46 2.76
CA PHE A 51 9.42 18.73 3.33
C PHE A 51 9.46 19.86 2.29
N ASN A 52 9.90 19.60 1.05
CA ASN A 52 9.80 20.59 -0.03
C ASN A 52 8.34 20.97 -0.34
N MET A 53 7.42 20.01 -0.26
CA MET A 53 5.99 20.28 -0.39
C MET A 53 5.46 21.11 0.78
N MET A 54 5.95 20.86 2.00
CA MET A 54 5.62 21.66 3.18
C MET A 54 6.13 23.10 3.06
N ASP A 55 7.36 23.28 2.58
CA ASP A 55 7.95 24.61 2.32
C ASP A 55 7.16 25.39 1.25
N SER A 56 6.67 24.69 0.22
CA SER A 56 5.75 25.27 -0.78
C SER A 56 4.29 25.45 -0.30
N GLY A 57 4.00 25.24 0.99
CA GLY A 57 2.67 25.42 1.58
C GLY A 57 1.64 24.36 1.18
N LYS A 58 2.05 23.22 0.61
CA LYS A 58 1.17 22.14 0.14
C LYS A 58 0.87 21.07 1.21
N VAL A 59 1.38 21.24 2.43
CA VAL A 59 1.15 20.33 3.56
C VAL A 59 0.52 21.12 4.71
N THR A 60 -0.69 20.71 5.13
CA THR A 60 -1.44 21.40 6.19
C THR A 60 -1.05 20.93 7.60
N GLY A 61 -0.63 19.68 7.76
CA GLY A 61 -0.32 19.11 9.07
C GLY A 61 0.70 17.99 9.00
N TYR A 62 1.39 17.75 10.12
CA TYR A 62 2.42 16.73 10.24
C TYR A 62 2.25 16.01 11.58
N ILE A 63 2.35 14.67 11.56
CA ILE A 63 2.26 13.84 12.77
C ILE A 63 3.67 13.36 13.13
N CYS A 64 4.15 13.74 14.31
CA CYS A 64 5.39 13.24 14.91
C CYS A 64 5.02 12.25 16.03
N GLN A 65 5.16 10.95 15.74
CA GLN A 65 4.87 9.86 16.69
C GLN A 65 6.03 9.62 17.66
#